data_AF-A0A0F9K7F4-F1
#
_entry.id   AF-A0A0F9K7F4-F1
#
_cell.length_a   1.000
_cell.length_b   1.000
_cell.length_c   1.000
_cell.angle_alpha   90.00
_cell.angle_beta   90.00
_cell.angle_gamma   90.00
#
_symmetry.space_group_name_H-M   'P 1'
#
loop_
_entity.id
_entity.type
_entity.pdbx_description
1 polymer ?
#
loop_
_entity_poly.entity_id
_entity_poly.type
_entity_poly.pdbx_seq_one_letter_code
_entity_poly.pdbx_strand_id
1 'polypeptide(L)'
;MTFNDYQKQAMETLIFNNKIKYYDEDNDKILARLVLGIAGEAGEVSEKMKKWLRGDYSYGYSIFKKDIKKELGDLLWYIAVVAKRLDYRYNLDNIAQANLEKLAKRKKEGKIKGSGDNR
;
A
#
# COMPACT_ATOMS: atom_id res chain seq x y z
N MET A 1 -16.65 -6.72 -3.34
CA MET A 1 -15.43 -6.44 -4.13
C MET A 1 -14.30 -7.28 -3.55
N THR A 2 -13.65 -8.09 -4.39
CA THR A 2 -12.41 -8.82 -4.03
C THR A 2 -11.19 -7.88 -4.08
N PHE A 3 -10.01 -8.29 -3.58
CA PHE A 3 -8.82 -7.45 -3.72
C PHE A 3 -8.38 -7.36 -5.19
N ASN A 4 -8.59 -8.42 -5.97
CA ASN A 4 -8.35 -8.38 -7.40
C ASN A 4 -9.33 -7.43 -8.13
N ASP A 5 -10.61 -7.41 -7.76
CA ASP A 5 -11.57 -6.43 -8.31
C ASP A 5 -11.16 -4.99 -7.99
N TYR A 6 -10.71 -4.75 -6.75
CA TYR A 6 -10.18 -3.46 -6.35
C TYR A 6 -8.94 -3.09 -7.17
N GLN A 7 -7.97 -4.00 -7.32
CA GLN A 7 -6.76 -3.73 -8.08
C GLN A 7 -7.08 -3.40 -9.55
N LYS A 8 -8.01 -4.12 -10.18
CA LYS A 8 -8.45 -3.80 -11.55
C LYS A 8 -8.99 -2.38 -11.65
N GLN A 9 -9.91 -1.98 -10.76
CA GLN A 9 -10.45 -0.62 -10.72
C GLN A 9 -9.38 0.43 -10.41
N ALA A 10 -8.43 0.14 -9.52
CA ALA A 10 -7.30 1.03 -9.23
C ALA A 10 -6.44 1.28 -10.47
N MET A 11 -6.23 0.25 -11.30
CA MET A 11 -5.48 0.40 -12.56
C MET A 11 -6.18 1.31 -13.57
N GLU A 12 -7.51 1.42 -13.53
CA GLU A 12 -8.28 2.35 -14.40
C GLU A 12 -8.05 3.82 -14.02
N THR A 13 -7.68 4.09 -12.77
CA THR A 13 -7.40 5.45 -12.29
C THR A 13 -5.99 5.95 -12.63
N LEU A 14 -5.12 5.08 -13.13
CA LEU A 14 -3.80 5.48 -13.59
C LEU A 14 -3.92 6.32 -14.85
N ILE A 15 -3.88 7.63 -14.68
CA ILE A 15 -3.67 8.58 -15.76
C ILE A 15 -2.19 8.50 -16.17
N PHE A 16 -1.79 7.40 -16.79
CA PHE A 16 -0.70 7.46 -17.74
C PHE A 16 -1.29 8.06 -19.00
N ASN A 17 -1.14 9.38 -19.13
CA ASN A 17 -1.45 10.08 -20.37
C ASN A 17 -0.99 9.21 -21.54
N ASN A 18 -1.93 8.81 -22.41
CA ASN A 18 -1.70 8.26 -23.76
C ASN A 18 -0.93 9.25 -24.68
N LYS A 19 -0.17 10.18 -24.10
CA LYS A 19 0.67 11.22 -24.72
C LYS A 19 2.10 11.22 -24.20
N ILE A 20 2.45 10.47 -23.15
CA ILE A 20 3.85 10.13 -22.91
C ILE A 20 4.14 8.93 -23.81
N LYS A 21 4.68 9.22 -24.99
CA LYS A 21 5.30 8.19 -25.84
C LYS A 21 6.23 7.39 -24.94
N TYR A 22 5.95 6.09 -24.84
CA TYR A 22 6.61 5.07 -24.02
C TYR A 22 8.10 4.82 -24.35
N TYR A 23 8.89 5.86 -24.65
CA TYR A 23 10.26 5.71 -25.14
C TYR A 23 11.32 6.57 -24.42
N ASP A 24 11.00 7.36 -23.39
CA ASP A 24 12.03 8.23 -22.77
C ASP A 24 11.97 8.43 -21.24
N GLU A 25 10.99 7.84 -20.54
CA GLU A 25 11.12 7.65 -19.08
C GLU A 25 11.53 6.21 -18.79
N ASP A 26 12.74 6.09 -18.25
CA ASP A 26 13.28 4.85 -17.71
C ASP A 26 12.24 4.15 -16.81
N ASN A 27 11.85 2.92 -17.16
CA ASN A 27 10.85 2.14 -16.44
C ASN A 27 11.17 2.06 -14.94
N ASP A 28 12.45 2.07 -14.60
CA ASP A 28 12.93 2.03 -13.22
C ASP A 28 12.61 3.32 -12.47
N LYS A 29 12.62 4.49 -13.14
CA LYS A 29 12.23 5.77 -12.52
C LYS A 29 10.73 5.80 -12.20
N ILE A 30 9.89 5.26 -13.08
CA ILE A 30 8.44 5.17 -12.83
C ILE A 30 8.17 4.24 -11.65
N LEU A 31 8.79 3.05 -11.66
CA LEU A 31 8.67 2.10 -10.56
C LEU A 31 9.18 2.70 -9.25
N ALA A 32 10.33 3.39 -9.27
CA ALA A 32 10.87 4.06 -8.10
C ALA A 32 9.91 5.11 -7.54
N ARG A 33 9.30 5.96 -8.38
CA ARG A 33 8.29 6.94 -7.93
C ARG A 33 7.08 6.27 -7.27
N LEU A 34 6.58 5.16 -7.84
CA LEU A 34 5.46 4.41 -7.27
C LEU A 34 5.82 3.77 -5.93
N VAL A 35 7.01 3.17 -5.82
CA VAL A 35 7.50 2.57 -4.57
C VAL A 35 7.73 3.65 -3.50
N LEU A 36 8.30 4.80 -3.86
CA LEU A 36 8.46 5.94 -2.96
C LEU A 36 7.11 6.50 -2.49
N GLY A 37 6.07 6.43 -3.33
CA GLY A 37 4.70 6.74 -2.95
C GLY A 37 4.21 5.92 -1.75
N ILE A 38 4.54 4.62 -1.68
CA ILE A 38 4.22 3.78 -0.51
C ILE A 38 4.82 4.38 0.77
N ALA A 39 6.08 4.82 0.73
CA ALA A 39 6.73 5.44 1.87
C ALA A 39 6.08 6.78 2.24
N GLY A 40 5.69 7.57 1.25
CA GLY A 40 4.94 8.82 1.44
C GLY A 40 3.63 8.60 2.20
N GLU A 41 2.79 7.69 1.74
CA GLU A 41 1.50 7.42 2.38
C GLU A 41 1.65 6.75 3.75
N ALA A 42 2.67 5.91 3.94
CA ALA A 42 3.01 5.38 5.27
C ALA A 42 3.45 6.51 6.24
N GLY A 43 4.15 7.52 5.72
CA GLY A 43 4.50 8.74 6.43
C GLY A 43 3.26 9.53 6.85
N GLU A 44 2.27 9.66 5.97
CA GLU A 44 1.00 10.34 6.26
C GLU A 44 0.20 9.62 7.36
N VAL A 45 0.12 8.28 7.33
CA VAL A 45 -0.46 7.49 8.44
C VAL A 45 0.24 7.82 9.76
N SER A 46 1.57 7.86 9.74
CA SER A 46 2.39 8.21 10.91
C SER A 46 2.14 9.64 11.38
N GLU A 47 1.98 10.58 10.45
CA GLU A 47 1.70 11.98 10.74
C GLU A 47 0.32 12.16 11.40
N LYS A 48 -0.71 11.45 10.92
CA LYS A 48 -2.04 11.48 11.55
C LYS A 48 -1.96 10.97 12.99
N MET A 49 -1.22 9.88 13.24
CA MET A 49 -1.01 9.37 14.60
C MET A 49 -0.28 10.40 15.49
N LYS A 50 0.78 11.04 14.96
CA LYS A 50 1.52 12.09 15.68
C LYS A 50 0.63 13.27 16.06
N LYS A 51 -0.22 13.73 15.12
CA LYS A 51 -1.21 14.79 15.34
C LYS A 51 -2.25 14.40 16.39
N TRP A 52 -2.72 13.15 16.38
CA TRP A 52 -3.61 12.62 17.42
C TRP A 52 -2.97 12.69 18.81
N LEU A 53 -1.74 12.21 18.95
CA LEU A 53 -1.02 12.22 20.22
C LEU A 53 -0.71 13.64 20.74
N ARG A 54 -0.53 14.62 19.84
CA ARG A 54 -0.34 16.03 20.21
C ARG A 54 -1.64 16.72 20.66
N GLY A 55 -2.80 16.16 20.32
CA GLY A 55 -4.11 16.75 20.62
C GLY A 55 -4.66 17.64 19.50
N ASP A 56 -4.10 17.59 18.29
CA ASP A 56 -4.53 18.42 17.14
C ASP A 56 -5.93 18.07 16.64
N TYR A 57 -6.43 16.87 16.96
CA TYR A 57 -7.79 16.45 16.62
C TYR A 57 -8.80 17.01 17.61
N SER A 58 -8.90 18.33 17.66
CA SER A 58 -9.85 19.08 18.50
C SER A 58 -11.30 18.65 18.30
N TYR A 59 -11.63 18.16 17.11
CA TYR A 59 -12.96 17.69 16.72
C TYR A 59 -13.23 16.20 17.01
N GLY A 60 -12.28 15.48 17.65
CA GLY A 60 -12.49 14.14 18.22
C GLY A 60 -12.02 12.94 17.39
N TYR A 61 -12.07 11.76 18.03
CA TYR A 61 -11.53 10.48 17.53
C TYR A 61 -12.16 9.99 16.20
N SER A 62 -13.35 10.45 15.84
CA SER A 62 -14.02 10.10 14.59
C SER A 62 -13.28 10.65 13.36
N ILE A 63 -12.77 11.88 13.45
CA ILE A 63 -12.05 12.54 12.35
C ILE A 63 -10.67 11.93 12.18
N PHE A 64 -9.98 11.64 13.29
CA PHE A 64 -8.74 10.87 13.26
C PHE A 64 -8.88 9.53 12.53
N LYS A 65 -9.93 8.75 12.83
CA LYS A 65 -10.20 7.49 12.13
C LYS A 65 -10.48 7.69 10.64
N LYS A 66 -11.21 8.75 10.27
CA LYS A 66 -11.51 9.06 8.88
C LYS A 66 -10.24 9.38 8.10
N ASP A 67 -9.35 10.17 8.69
CA ASP A 67 -8.07 10.55 8.07
C ASP A 67 -7.15 9.34 7.94
N ILE A 68 -6.98 8.54 9.01
CA ILE A 68 -6.20 7.28 8.93
C ILE A 68 -6.75 6.36 7.85
N LYS A 69 -8.09 6.21 7.75
CA LYS A 69 -8.71 5.38 6.72
C LYS A 69 -8.38 5.88 5.31
N LYS A 70 -8.29 7.19 5.11
CA LYS A 70 -7.92 7.80 3.83
C LYS A 70 -6.50 7.41 3.45
N GLU A 71 -5.52 7.67 4.34
CA GLU A 71 -4.10 7.38 4.05
C GLU A 71 -3.85 5.86 3.89
N LEU A 72 -4.59 5.00 4.62
CA LEU A 72 -4.56 3.54 4.40
C LEU A 72 -5.12 3.14 3.02
N GLY A 73 -6.10 3.89 2.50
CA GLY A 73 -6.62 3.71 1.16
C GLY A 73 -5.60 4.09 0.09
N ASP A 74 -4.88 5.19 0.30
CA ASP A 74 -3.82 5.66 -0.60
C ASP A 74 -2.64 4.66 -0.61
N LEU A 75 -2.27 4.11 0.56
CA LEU A 75 -1.33 2.98 0.65
C LEU A 75 -1.78 1.76 -0.15
N LEU A 76 -3.05 1.37 -0.02
CA LEU A 76 -3.60 0.23 -0.73
C LEU A 76 -3.55 0.45 -2.24
N TRP A 77 -3.78 1.67 -2.71
CA TRP A 77 -3.67 2.05 -4.11
C TRP A 77 -2.24 1.87 -4.62
N TYR A 78 -1.23 2.41 -3.93
CA TYR A 78 0.16 2.24 -4.36
C TYR A 78 0.58 0.76 -4.36
N ILE A 79 0.19 -0.03 -3.36
CA ILE A 79 0.46 -1.47 -3.32
C ILE A 79 -0.16 -2.18 -4.54
N ALA A 80 -1.41 -1.84 -4.89
CA ALA A 80 -2.12 -2.40 -6.04
C ALA A 80 -1.39 -2.12 -7.36
N VAL A 81 -0.98 -0.88 -7.56
CA VAL A 81 -0.30 -0.41 -8.77
C VAL A 81 1.11 -0.99 -8.87
N VAL A 82 1.90 -0.94 -7.79
CA VAL A 82 3.26 -1.49 -7.76
C VAL A 82 3.24 -2.99 -8.03
N ALA A 83 2.34 -3.74 -7.39
CA ALA A 83 2.21 -5.19 -7.62
C ALA A 83 2.03 -5.49 -9.11
N LYS A 84 1.08 -4.81 -9.76
CA LYS A 84 0.78 -5.03 -11.18
C LYS A 84 1.92 -4.60 -12.10
N ARG A 85 2.68 -3.55 -11.72
CA ARG A 85 3.80 -3.03 -12.51
C ARG A 85 5.04 -3.92 -12.44
N LEU A 86 5.27 -4.57 -11.29
CA LEU A 86 6.37 -5.52 -11.09
C LEU A 86 6.19 -6.80 -11.89
N ASP A 87 4.98 -7.38 -11.89
CA ASP A 87 4.66 -8.55 -12.71
C ASP A 87 3.16 -8.54 -13.03
N TYR A 88 2.81 -8.74 -14.31
CA TYR A 88 1.41 -8.76 -14.75
C TYR A 88 0.59 -9.88 -14.07
N ARG A 89 1.23 -10.92 -13.52
CA ARG A 89 0.61 -12.03 -12.80
C ARG A 89 0.37 -11.74 -11.33
N TYR A 90 0.96 -10.68 -10.78
CA TYR A 90 0.79 -10.31 -9.38
C TYR A 90 -0.57 -9.64 -9.17
N ASN A 91 -1.53 -10.46 -8.77
CA ASN A 91 -2.81 -9.99 -8.27
C ASN A 91 -2.83 -9.91 -6.73
N LEU A 92 -3.61 -8.96 -6.21
CA LEU A 92 -3.65 -8.74 -4.76
C LEU A 92 -4.27 -9.88 -3.95
N ASP A 93 -5.19 -10.67 -4.53
CA ASP A 93 -5.75 -11.84 -3.84
C ASP A 93 -4.63 -12.85 -3.52
N ASN A 94 -3.77 -13.16 -4.48
CA ASN A 94 -2.65 -14.08 -4.32
C ASN A 94 -1.59 -13.54 -3.34
N ILE A 95 -1.30 -12.24 -3.40
CA ILE A 95 -0.35 -11.60 -2.45
C ILE A 95 -0.90 -11.67 -1.02
N ALA A 96 -2.19 -11.37 -0.84
CA ALA A 96 -2.85 -11.45 0.45
C ALA A 96 -2.88 -12.89 0.97
N GLN A 97 -3.25 -13.86 0.13
CA GLN A 97 -3.29 -15.28 0.47
C GLN A 97 -1.92 -15.80 0.91
N ALA A 98 -0.86 -15.51 0.13
CA ALA A 98 0.51 -15.89 0.47
C ALA A 98 0.97 -15.24 1.79
N ASN A 99 0.55 -14.00 2.07
CA ASN A 99 0.83 -13.35 3.35
C ASN A 99 0.14 -14.06 4.52
N LEU A 100 -1.14 -14.44 4.37
CA LEU A 100 -1.91 -15.14 5.40
C LEU A 100 -1.32 -16.52 5.70
N GLU A 101 -0.97 -17.30 4.67
CA GLU A 101 -0.33 -18.62 4.85
C GLU A 101 1.00 -18.50 5.62
N LYS A 102 1.81 -17.52 5.24
CA LYS A 102 3.07 -17.19 5.90
C LYS A 102 2.88 -16.80 7.37
N LEU A 103 1.84 -16.03 7.68
CA LEU A 103 1.52 -15.64 9.06
C LEU A 103 0.94 -16.81 9.87
N ALA A 104 0.09 -17.63 9.27
CA ALA A 104 -0.49 -18.82 9.89
C ALA A 104 0.60 -19.85 10.25
N LYS A 105 1.57 -20.06 9.34
CA LYS A 105 2.76 -20.89 9.60
C LYS A 105 3.54 -20.36 10.82
N ARG A 106 3.85 -19.05 10.84
CA ARG A 106 4.53 -18.41 11.99
C ARG A 106 3.75 -18.57 13.29
N LYS A 107 2.41 -18.48 13.24
CA LYS A 107 1.54 -18.69 14.40
C LYS A 107 1.70 -20.09 14.96
N LYS A 108 1.62 -21.10 14.10
CA LYS A 108 1.76 -22.51 14.46
C LYS A 108 3.13 -22.82 15.07
N GLU A 109 4.17 -22.16 14.58
CA GLU A 109 5.55 -22.33 15.07
C GLU A 109 5.87 -21.52 16.34
N GLY A 110 4.93 -20.72 16.87
CA GLY A 110 5.19 -19.84 18.01
C GLY A 110 6.12 -18.66 17.71
N LYS A 111 6.46 -18.41 16.44
CA LYS A 111 7.41 -17.38 15.98
C LYS A 111 6.75 -16.06 15.53
N ILE A 112 5.57 -15.75 16.03
CA ILE A 112 4.90 -14.46 15.72
C ILE A 112 5.60 -13.30 16.43
N LYS A 113 6.08 -13.50 17.66
CA LYS A 113 6.83 -12.51 18.43
C LYS A 113 8.32 -12.85 18.37
N GLY A 114 9.11 -12.13 17.56
CA GLY A 114 10.57 -12.26 17.62
C GLY A 114 11.35 -11.84 16.37
N SER A 115 12.15 -10.77 16.55
CA SER A 115 13.31 -10.25 15.81
C SER A 115 13.38 -10.35 14.28
N GLY A 116 13.11 -9.22 13.63
CA GLY A 116 14.00 -8.61 12.63
C GLY A 116 14.48 -9.45 11.44
N ASP A 117 13.94 -9.11 10.28
CA ASP A 117 14.48 -9.12 8.91
C ASP A 117 15.22 -10.32 8.30
N ASN A 118 15.71 -11.29 9.07
CA ASN A 118 16.34 -12.49 8.50
C ASN A 118 15.49 -13.74 8.72
N ARG A 119 14.82 -14.08 7.62
CA ARG A 119 14.20 -15.36 7.29
C ARG A 119 15.03 -16.03 6.22
#